data_AF-A0A8C8ACA8-F1
#
_entry.id   AF-A0A8C8ACA8-F1
#
_cell.length_a   1.000
_cell.length_b   1.000
_cell.length_c   1.000
_cell.angle_alpha   90.00
_cell.angle_beta   90.00
_cell.angle_gamma   90.00
#
_symmetry.space_group_name_H-M   'P 1'
#
loop_
_entity.id
_entity.type
_entity.pdbx_description
1 polymer ?
#
loop_
_entity_poly.entity_id
_entity_poly.type
_entity_poly.pdbx_seq_one_letter_code
_entity_poly.pdbx_strand_id
1 'polypeptide(L)'
;MLAWLRHRSPVPGSGVGAAGDGQNLVTEDVTVVEGDVATISCRVKNSDDSVIQLLNPNRQTIYFRDFRPLKDSRFQLVNFSNSELRVSLTNVSISDEGRYFCQLYTDPPQEIYTTITVLVPPRNLVIDIQKEIAVEGEEIELNCTAMASRPATTIRWFKGNKELTGKSEVEQWSDMYTVTSQLLLKVGREDDGVPVICLVDHPAVKDLQTQRYLEVMYKPQVRVSQNYPVQGLTREGEPLELTCAAFGKPQPTDMRWLRVDDEMPQHVVVSGSNLLISNLNKTDNGTYRCEASNAVGKSHADYMLFVYDTTATTEPAVHDSRAGEEGAIRSVDHAVVGGVVAVVVFAMLCLLIILGRYFARHKGTYFTHEAKGADDAADADTAIINAEGGQNNSEEKKEYFI
;
A
#
# COMPACT_ATOMS: atom_id res chain seq x y z
N MET A 1 -12.76 -16.46 33.29
CA MET A 1 -13.17 -17.78 32.77
C MET A 1 -13.33 -17.58 31.26
N LEU A 2 -12.48 -17.99 30.32
CA LEU A 2 -11.35 -18.91 30.24
C LEU A 2 -10.31 -18.29 29.28
N ALA A 3 -9.03 -18.45 29.60
CA ALA A 3 -7.90 -18.10 28.74
C ALA A 3 -7.62 -19.23 27.74
N TRP A 4 -7.40 -18.89 26.46
CA TRP A 4 -6.85 -19.81 25.47
C TRP A 4 -5.38 -19.43 25.19
N LEU A 5 -4.46 -20.18 25.81
CA LEU A 5 -3.04 -20.19 25.47
C LEU A 5 -2.87 -20.98 24.16
N ARG A 6 -2.42 -20.32 23.09
CA ARG A 6 -1.87 -21.02 21.92
C ARG A 6 -0.34 -21.01 22.03
N HIS A 7 0.21 -22.18 22.30
CA HIS A 7 1.62 -22.49 22.09
C HIS A 7 2.00 -22.24 20.63
N ARG A 8 3.05 -21.43 20.41
CA ARG A 8 3.76 -21.36 19.13
C ARG A 8 4.84 -22.43 19.14
N SER A 9 4.71 -23.40 18.25
CA SER A 9 5.79 -24.30 17.87
C SER A 9 6.88 -23.53 17.10
N PRO A 10 8.17 -23.86 17.25
CA PRO A 10 9.23 -23.29 16.42
C PRO A 10 9.14 -23.85 14.99
N VAL A 11 9.38 -22.99 14.00
CA VAL A 11 9.55 -23.35 12.59
C VAL A 11 10.89 -24.08 12.45
N PRO A 12 10.97 -25.27 11.81
CA PRO A 12 12.24 -25.94 11.59
C PRO A 12 12.99 -25.24 10.45
N GLY A 13 14.14 -24.66 10.78
CA GLY A 13 15.08 -24.13 9.80
C GLY A 13 15.71 -25.26 8.98
N SER A 14 15.65 -25.13 7.66
CA SER A 14 16.30 -26.01 6.69
C SER A 14 17.83 -25.84 6.77
N GLY A 15 18.49 -26.76 7.48
CA GLY A 15 19.93 -26.93 7.49
C GLY A 15 20.27 -28.39 7.26
N VAL A 16 20.29 -28.82 5.99
CA VAL A 16 20.80 -30.16 5.63
C VAL A 16 22.32 -30.09 5.64
N GLY A 17 22.91 -30.22 6.82
CA GLY A 17 24.28 -30.70 6.98
C GLY A 17 24.21 -32.23 6.97
N ALA A 18 24.85 -32.87 5.99
CA ALA A 18 24.97 -34.32 5.92
C ALA A 18 25.53 -34.86 7.25
N ALA A 19 24.68 -35.47 8.06
CA ALA A 19 25.05 -36.10 9.30
C ALA A 19 25.77 -37.42 9.00
N GLY A 20 27.08 -37.44 9.19
CA GLY A 20 27.84 -38.68 9.31
C GLY A 20 27.39 -39.45 10.56
N ASP A 21 27.24 -40.76 10.41
CA ASP A 21 26.82 -41.75 11.40
C ASP A 21 27.86 -41.96 12.53
N GLY A 22 28.19 -40.88 13.26
CA GLY A 22 29.23 -40.87 14.29
C GLY A 22 29.31 -39.63 15.18
N GLN A 23 28.50 -38.58 14.96
CA GLN A 23 28.53 -37.36 15.77
C GLN A 23 27.57 -37.45 16.98
N ASN A 24 28.15 -37.59 18.18
CA ASN A 24 27.42 -37.67 19.47
C ASN A 24 27.06 -36.29 20.06
N LEU A 25 27.73 -35.23 19.60
CA LEU A 25 27.46 -33.84 20.00
C LEU A 25 26.44 -33.15 19.08
N VAL A 26 25.59 -32.32 19.68
CA VAL A 26 24.58 -31.49 19.01
C VAL A 26 24.62 -30.08 19.58
N THR A 27 24.57 -29.08 18.71
CA THR A 27 24.42 -27.66 19.05
C THR A 27 23.73 -26.96 17.88
N GLU A 28 23.19 -25.77 18.09
CA GLU A 28 22.46 -24.97 17.10
C GLU A 28 23.01 -23.56 17.07
N ASP A 29 23.03 -22.93 15.89
CA ASP A 29 23.42 -21.53 15.72
C ASP A 29 22.48 -20.60 16.51
N VAL A 30 23.04 -19.51 17.04
CA VAL A 30 22.33 -18.57 17.90
C VAL A 30 22.35 -17.19 17.26
N THR A 31 21.18 -16.67 16.93
CA THR A 31 21.03 -15.28 16.49
C THR A 31 20.44 -14.46 17.61
N VAL A 32 21.09 -13.34 17.96
CA VAL A 32 20.73 -12.52 19.12
C VAL A 32 20.85 -11.04 18.80
N VAL A 33 20.00 -10.21 19.39
CA VAL A 33 20.08 -8.75 19.23
C VAL A 33 21.15 -8.18 20.17
N GLU A 34 21.89 -7.17 19.73
CA GLU A 34 22.85 -6.46 20.59
C GLU A 34 22.20 -6.02 21.91
N GLY A 35 22.86 -6.30 23.03
CA GLY A 35 22.40 -6.02 24.39
C GLY A 35 21.57 -7.13 25.02
N ASP A 36 21.01 -8.04 24.23
CA ASP A 36 20.21 -9.16 24.73
C ASP A 36 21.08 -10.31 25.27
N VAL A 37 20.45 -11.43 25.62
CA VAL A 37 21.08 -12.62 26.18
C VAL A 37 21.10 -13.75 25.14
N ALA A 38 22.30 -14.23 24.79
CA ALA A 38 22.46 -15.45 23.99
C ALA A 38 22.50 -16.69 24.90
N THR A 39 22.02 -17.83 24.41
CA THR A 39 22.12 -19.10 25.13
C THR A 39 22.76 -20.16 24.26
N ILE A 40 23.91 -20.67 24.70
CA ILE A 40 24.67 -21.73 24.04
C ILE A 40 24.31 -23.06 24.72
N SER A 41 23.94 -24.08 23.95
CA SER A 41 23.59 -25.42 24.47
C SER A 41 24.40 -26.48 23.71
N CYS A 42 25.33 -27.12 24.41
CA CYS A 42 26.05 -28.31 23.95
C CYS A 42 25.31 -29.54 24.48
N ARG A 43 24.71 -30.35 23.60
CA ARG A 43 23.97 -31.56 23.97
C ARG A 43 24.68 -32.81 23.49
N VAL A 44 24.62 -33.88 24.28
CA VAL A 44 25.17 -35.21 23.96
C VAL A 44 24.01 -36.17 23.78
N LYS A 45 23.94 -36.88 22.64
CA LYS A 45 22.82 -37.80 22.32
C LYS A 45 22.84 -39.04 23.21
N ASN A 46 23.98 -39.72 23.24
CA ASN A 46 24.22 -40.93 24.03
C ASN A 46 25.33 -40.61 25.03
N SER A 47 24.94 -40.17 26.23
CA SER A 47 25.91 -39.83 27.27
C SER A 47 26.45 -41.09 27.95
N ASP A 48 27.77 -41.13 28.10
CA ASP A 48 28.55 -42.12 28.83
C ASP A 48 29.32 -41.47 30.00
N ASP A 49 28.77 -40.37 30.54
CA ASP A 49 29.40 -39.51 31.55
C ASP A 49 30.70 -38.82 31.10
N SER A 50 30.95 -38.78 29.79
CA SER A 50 32.03 -37.99 29.18
C SER A 50 31.92 -36.50 29.51
N VAL A 51 33.07 -35.85 29.62
CA VAL A 51 33.15 -34.43 30.02
C VAL A 51 32.87 -33.51 28.84
N ILE A 52 31.96 -32.55 29.04
CA ILE A 52 31.67 -31.48 28.09
C ILE A 52 32.46 -30.22 28.48
N GLN A 53 33.07 -29.59 27.48
CA GLN A 53 33.74 -28.31 27.59
C GLN A 53 33.21 -27.34 26.53
N LEU A 54 33.01 -26.08 26.93
CA LEU A 54 32.65 -24.99 26.04
C LEU A 54 33.82 -24.02 25.91
N LEU A 55 34.21 -23.70 24.67
CA LEU A 55 35.27 -22.74 24.35
C LEU A 55 34.73 -21.56 23.55
N ASN A 56 35.32 -20.38 23.77
CA ASN A 56 35.02 -19.17 23.01
C ASN A 56 35.69 -19.18 21.62
N PRO A 57 35.44 -18.18 20.75
CA PRO A 57 36.07 -18.10 19.43
C PRO A 57 37.60 -18.10 19.42
N ASN A 58 38.23 -17.64 20.51
CA ASN A 58 39.68 -17.65 20.71
C ASN A 58 40.20 -18.97 21.32
N ARG A 59 39.37 -20.02 21.37
CA ARG A 59 39.65 -21.33 22.00
C ARG A 59 40.03 -21.23 23.49
N GLN A 60 39.56 -20.22 24.20
CA GLN A 60 39.66 -20.13 25.65
C GLN A 60 38.47 -20.86 26.29
N THR A 61 38.74 -21.61 27.37
CA THR A 61 37.70 -22.37 28.07
C THR A 61 36.75 -21.44 28.81
N ILE A 62 35.48 -21.40 28.37
CA ILE A 62 34.41 -20.72 29.08
C ILE A 62 33.99 -21.59 30.26
N TYR A 63 33.53 -22.82 30.00
CA TYR A 63 33.15 -23.80 31.02
C TYR A 63 33.83 -25.15 30.75
N PHE A 64 34.28 -25.78 31.82
CA PHE A 64 34.69 -27.18 31.84
C PHE A 64 33.86 -27.85 32.94
N ARG A 65 32.90 -28.71 32.55
CA ARG A 65 31.81 -29.12 33.44
C ARG A 65 31.03 -27.89 33.96
N ASP A 66 30.87 -27.76 35.26
CA ASP A 66 30.26 -26.64 35.99
C ASP A 66 31.25 -25.55 36.40
N PHE A 67 32.55 -25.76 36.18
CA PHE A 67 33.58 -24.78 36.52
C PHE A 67 33.81 -23.78 35.38
N ARG A 68 33.92 -22.48 35.70
CA ARG A 68 34.19 -21.38 34.75
C ARG A 68 35.62 -20.83 34.91
N PRO A 69 36.61 -21.28 34.12
CA PRO A 69 37.97 -20.73 34.15
C PRO A 69 38.06 -19.29 33.60
N LEU A 70 37.22 -18.95 32.61
CA LEU A 70 37.21 -17.62 32.01
C LEU A 70 36.67 -16.58 33.01
N LYS A 71 37.41 -15.48 33.19
CA LYS A 71 37.05 -14.40 34.14
C LYS A 71 35.96 -13.44 33.61
N ASP A 72 35.32 -13.76 32.49
CA ASP A 72 34.21 -12.98 31.96
C ASP A 72 32.91 -13.36 32.70
N SER A 73 32.46 -12.46 33.57
CA SER A 73 31.27 -12.65 34.41
C SER A 73 29.95 -12.76 33.62
N ARG A 74 29.92 -12.33 32.34
CA ARG A 74 28.73 -12.36 31.50
C ARG A 74 28.28 -13.77 31.11
N PHE A 75 29.20 -14.75 31.14
CA PHE A 75 28.89 -16.16 30.86
C PHE A 75 28.37 -16.89 32.10
N GLN A 76 27.07 -17.07 32.25
CA GLN A 76 26.48 -17.71 33.42
C GLN A 76 26.03 -19.14 33.10
N LEU A 77 26.27 -20.07 34.02
CA LEU A 77 25.83 -21.46 33.89
C LEU A 77 24.31 -21.51 34.05
N VAL A 78 23.62 -22.01 33.03
CA VAL A 78 22.15 -22.19 33.04
C VAL A 78 21.79 -23.61 33.45
N ASN A 79 22.44 -24.60 32.84
CA ASN A 79 22.25 -26.01 33.14
C ASN A 79 23.57 -26.78 32.94
N PHE A 80 23.83 -27.74 33.81
CA PHE A 80 24.88 -28.73 33.63
C PHE A 80 24.38 -30.11 34.05
N SER A 81 24.53 -31.08 33.15
CA SER A 81 24.26 -32.50 33.36
C SER A 81 25.20 -33.33 32.50
N ASN A 82 25.12 -34.65 32.61
CA ASN A 82 25.96 -35.56 31.80
C ASN A 82 25.61 -35.48 30.30
N SER A 83 24.43 -34.96 29.93
CA SER A 83 23.98 -34.84 28.54
C SER A 83 23.86 -33.41 28.02
N GLU A 84 24.05 -32.39 28.86
CA GLU A 84 23.92 -31.00 28.45
C GLU A 84 24.82 -30.05 29.25
N LEU A 85 25.53 -29.18 28.55
CA LEU A 85 26.14 -27.97 29.08
C LEU A 85 25.47 -26.75 28.43
N ARG A 86 24.72 -25.99 29.24
CA ARG A 86 23.96 -24.82 28.79
C ARG A 86 24.45 -23.56 29.50
N VAL A 87 24.85 -22.56 28.73
CA VAL A 87 25.49 -21.33 29.21
C VAL A 87 24.80 -20.12 28.58
N SER A 88 24.45 -19.13 29.39
CA SER A 88 23.94 -17.84 28.90
C SER A 88 25.07 -16.81 28.83
N LEU A 89 25.12 -16.01 27.77
CA LEU A 89 25.96 -14.84 27.63
C LEU A 89 25.08 -13.59 27.69
N THR A 90 25.21 -12.79 28.76
CA THR A 90 24.42 -11.57 28.96
C THR A 90 25.08 -10.34 28.35
N ASN A 91 24.28 -9.35 27.93
CA ASN A 91 24.78 -8.10 27.36
C ASN A 91 25.71 -8.38 26.17
N VAL A 92 25.17 -9.08 25.17
CA VAL A 92 25.90 -9.48 23.96
C VAL A 92 26.28 -8.24 23.16
N SER A 93 27.54 -8.15 22.74
CA SER A 93 28.04 -7.13 21.81
C SER A 93 28.55 -7.77 20.52
N ILE A 94 28.75 -6.96 19.48
CA ILE A 94 29.28 -7.40 18.18
C ILE A 94 30.60 -8.18 18.34
N SER A 95 31.43 -7.83 19.31
CA SER A 95 32.70 -8.51 19.60
C SER A 95 32.55 -9.96 20.09
N ASP A 96 31.36 -10.36 20.53
CA ASP A 96 31.07 -11.73 20.97
C ASP A 96 30.70 -12.66 19.81
N GLU A 97 30.52 -12.11 18.61
CA GLU A 97 30.19 -12.86 17.41
C GLU A 97 31.30 -13.87 17.06
N GLY A 98 30.90 -15.04 16.57
CA GLY A 98 31.84 -16.05 16.09
C GLY A 98 31.49 -17.46 16.51
N ARG A 99 32.42 -18.39 16.26
CA ARG A 99 32.24 -19.82 16.49
C ARG A 99 32.62 -20.19 17.91
N TYR A 100 31.67 -20.73 18.66
CA TYR A 100 31.86 -21.30 19.99
C TYR A 100 31.94 -22.81 19.86
N PHE A 101 32.90 -23.43 20.53
CA PHE A 101 33.22 -24.84 20.33
C PHE A 101 32.76 -25.66 21.54
N CYS A 102 31.97 -26.70 21.28
CA CYS A 102 31.64 -27.74 22.23
C CYS A 102 32.61 -28.90 22.01
N GLN A 103 33.41 -29.25 23.01
CA GLN A 103 34.29 -30.42 23.01
C GLN A 103 33.76 -31.47 23.97
N LEU A 104 33.75 -32.73 23.53
CA LEU A 104 33.39 -33.90 24.33
C LEU A 104 34.62 -34.80 24.44
N TYR A 105 35.03 -35.07 25.67
CA TYR A 105 36.21 -35.88 25.99
C TYR A 105 35.90 -37.39 25.96
N THR A 106 35.64 -37.91 24.77
CA THR A 106 35.61 -39.35 24.44
C THR A 106 36.96 -39.81 23.87
N ASP A 107 37.12 -41.11 23.63
CA ASP A 107 38.23 -41.65 22.83
C ASP A 107 37.68 -42.24 21.51
N PRO A 108 37.84 -41.56 20.35
CA PRO A 108 38.51 -40.27 20.14
C PRO A 108 37.66 -39.05 20.59
N PRO A 109 38.28 -37.88 20.84
CA PRO A 109 37.54 -36.68 21.24
C PRO A 109 36.67 -36.16 20.10
N GLN A 110 35.49 -35.64 20.44
CA GLN A 110 34.55 -35.06 19.49
C GLN A 110 34.45 -33.54 19.68
N GLU A 111 34.30 -32.81 18.59
CA GLU A 111 34.11 -31.35 18.58
C GLU A 111 32.95 -31.00 17.65
N ILE A 112 32.11 -30.05 18.06
CA ILE A 112 31.15 -29.34 17.20
C ILE A 112 31.22 -27.85 17.54
N TYR A 113 30.75 -26.99 16.65
CA TYR A 113 30.65 -25.56 16.92
C TYR A 113 29.24 -25.03 16.65
N THR A 114 28.90 -23.95 17.33
CA THR A 114 27.75 -23.09 17.06
C THR A 114 28.24 -21.69 16.78
N THR A 115 27.59 -20.98 15.87
CA THR A 115 27.90 -19.59 15.56
C THR A 115 26.93 -18.68 16.31
N ILE A 116 27.46 -17.78 17.12
CA ILE A 116 26.67 -16.62 17.57
C ILE A 116 26.73 -15.57 16.47
N THR A 117 25.56 -15.12 16.01
CA THR A 117 25.38 -14.00 15.08
C THR A 117 24.68 -12.85 15.80
N VAL A 118 25.26 -11.65 15.76
CA VAL A 118 24.71 -10.48 16.47
C VAL A 118 23.98 -9.56 15.48
N LEU A 119 22.72 -9.28 15.78
CA LEU A 119 21.88 -8.37 15.01
C LEU A 119 21.84 -6.99 15.67
N VAL A 120 21.93 -5.93 14.86
CA VAL A 120 21.83 -4.54 15.30
C VAL A 120 20.70 -3.88 14.51
N PRO A 121 19.49 -3.70 15.08
CA PRO A 121 18.44 -2.96 14.41
C PRO A 121 18.79 -1.47 14.33
N PRO A 122 18.37 -0.76 13.27
CA PRO A 122 18.57 0.69 13.20
C PRO A 122 17.77 1.37 14.31
N ARG A 123 18.43 2.24 15.08
CA ARG A 123 17.80 2.89 16.24
C ARG A 123 16.92 4.08 15.86
N ASN A 124 17.27 4.78 14.77
CA ASN A 124 16.57 5.96 14.29
C ASN A 124 16.34 5.85 12.79
N LEU A 125 15.14 6.24 12.38
CA LEU A 125 14.77 6.43 10.98
C LEU A 125 14.48 7.91 10.77
N VAL A 126 15.08 8.50 9.74
CA VAL A 126 14.88 9.91 9.38
C VAL A 126 14.30 9.97 7.98
N ILE A 127 13.23 10.76 7.79
CA ILE A 127 12.75 11.15 6.46
C ILE A 127 13.08 12.63 6.26
N ASP A 128 13.99 12.91 5.34
CA ASP A 128 14.28 14.26 4.88
C ASP A 128 13.48 14.57 3.62
N ILE A 129 12.92 15.78 3.55
CA ILE A 129 12.17 16.28 2.40
C ILE A 129 12.88 17.50 1.83
N GLN A 130 13.19 17.48 0.53
CA GLN A 130 13.90 18.60 -0.10
C GLN A 130 13.05 19.89 -0.17
N LYS A 131 11.72 19.75 -0.18
CA LYS A 131 10.78 20.85 -0.28
C LYS A 131 9.63 20.67 0.71
N GLU A 132 9.61 21.51 1.75
CA GLU A 132 8.61 21.39 2.83
C GLU A 132 7.17 21.63 2.38
N ILE A 133 6.97 22.54 1.43
CA ILE A 133 5.65 22.89 0.88
C ILE A 133 5.70 22.75 -0.64
N ALA A 134 4.95 21.78 -1.18
CA ALA A 134 4.87 21.51 -2.60
C ALA A 134 3.65 22.19 -3.25
N VAL A 135 3.67 22.36 -4.57
CA VAL A 135 2.51 22.79 -5.35
C VAL A 135 1.96 21.60 -6.14
N GLU A 136 0.64 21.51 -6.27
CA GLU A 136 -0.04 20.47 -7.05
C GLU A 136 0.59 20.30 -8.44
N GLY A 137 0.97 19.06 -8.76
CA GLY A 137 1.60 18.68 -10.02
C GLY A 137 3.14 18.73 -10.01
N GLU A 138 3.77 19.26 -8.95
CA GLU A 138 5.22 19.18 -8.77
C GLU A 138 5.67 17.78 -8.37
N GLU A 139 6.93 17.48 -8.65
CA GLU A 139 7.62 16.28 -8.16
C GLU A 139 8.53 16.67 -7.00
N ILE A 140 8.38 15.98 -5.87
CA ILE A 140 9.21 16.16 -4.67
C ILE A 140 10.10 14.94 -4.43
N GLU A 141 11.20 15.18 -3.73
CA GLU A 141 12.14 14.14 -3.31
C GLU A 141 12.06 13.96 -1.79
N LEU A 142 11.90 12.70 -1.36
CA LEU A 142 12.00 12.28 0.02
C LEU A 142 13.12 11.24 0.17
N ASN A 143 13.95 11.40 1.18
CA ASN A 143 15.02 10.45 1.51
C ASN A 143 14.75 9.86 2.87
N CYS A 144 14.60 8.54 2.95
CA CYS A 144 14.52 7.81 4.21
C CYS A 144 15.86 7.13 4.50
N THR A 145 16.44 7.41 5.66
CA THR A 145 17.73 6.83 6.06
C THR A 145 17.55 5.97 7.31
N ALA A 146 17.92 4.69 7.19
CA ALA A 146 18.08 3.75 8.29
C ALA A 146 19.58 3.62 8.60
N MET A 147 20.01 4.21 9.71
CA MET A 147 21.42 4.27 10.10
C MET A 147 21.80 3.11 11.00
N ALA A 148 23.06 2.68 10.90
CA ALA A 148 23.69 1.82 11.89
C ALA A 148 22.95 0.49 12.13
N SER A 149 22.72 -0.25 11.05
CA SER A 149 22.06 -1.57 11.07
C SER A 149 23.02 -2.72 10.76
N ARG A 150 22.73 -3.92 11.26
CA ARG A 150 23.42 -5.17 10.92
C ARG A 150 22.44 -6.35 11.02
N PRO A 151 22.11 -7.04 9.92
CA PRO A 151 22.53 -6.78 8.54
C PRO A 151 21.91 -5.50 7.96
N ALA A 152 22.28 -5.15 6.72
CA ALA A 152 21.65 -4.06 5.98
C ALA A 152 20.13 -4.23 5.92
N THR A 153 19.40 -3.16 6.25
CA THR A 153 17.94 -3.16 6.25
C THR A 153 17.36 -3.01 4.85
N THR A 154 16.12 -3.45 4.63
CA THR A 154 15.37 -3.09 3.42
C THR A 154 14.36 -1.99 3.72
N ILE A 155 14.36 -0.93 2.91
CA ILE A 155 13.42 0.20 3.04
C ILE A 155 12.30 0.07 2.00
N ARG A 156 11.06 0.23 2.44
CA ARG A 156 9.85 0.24 1.60
C ARG A 156 9.02 1.48 1.88
N TRP A 157 8.46 2.07 0.83
CA TRP A 157 7.67 3.30 0.92
C TRP A 157 6.18 3.01 0.78
N PHE A 158 5.36 3.67 1.59
CA PHE A 158 3.90 3.55 1.53
C PHE A 158 3.23 4.92 1.56
N LYS A 159 2.14 5.06 0.80
CA LYS A 159 1.19 6.18 0.91
C LYS A 159 -0.21 5.58 1.02
N GLY A 160 -0.80 5.62 2.22
CA GLY A 160 -1.97 4.81 2.55
C GLY A 160 -1.65 3.31 2.39
N ASN A 161 -2.49 2.59 1.63
CA ASN A 161 -2.29 1.15 1.37
C ASN A 161 -1.46 0.86 0.11
N LYS A 162 -0.94 1.90 -0.55
CA LYS A 162 -0.19 1.76 -1.80
C LYS A 162 1.30 1.78 -1.52
N GLU A 163 1.98 0.72 -1.92
CA GLU A 163 3.45 0.67 -1.95
C GLU A 163 3.98 1.53 -3.10
N LEU A 164 5.02 2.33 -2.81
CA LEU A 164 5.69 3.21 -3.74
C LEU A 164 7.11 2.69 -4.01
N THR A 165 7.58 2.93 -5.22
CA THR A 165 8.92 2.50 -5.64
C THR A 165 9.95 3.57 -5.31
N GLY A 166 10.80 3.28 -4.31
CA GLY A 166 12.01 4.05 -4.03
C GLY A 166 13.25 3.43 -4.69
N LYS A 167 14.36 4.17 -4.66
CA LYS A 167 15.70 3.69 -5.06
C LYS A 167 16.59 3.69 -3.83
N SER A 168 17.08 2.52 -3.45
CA SER A 168 17.88 2.34 -2.23
C SER A 168 19.37 2.23 -2.55
N GLU A 169 20.18 2.89 -1.73
CA GLU A 169 21.64 2.82 -1.72
C GLU A 169 22.10 2.31 -0.34
N VAL A 170 23.14 1.48 -0.33
CA VAL A 170 23.66 0.86 0.89
C VAL A 170 25.11 1.30 1.06
N GLU A 171 25.37 1.98 2.16
CA GLU A 171 26.71 2.37 2.59
C GLU A 171 27.16 1.46 3.73
N GLN A 172 28.38 0.95 3.64
CA GLN A 172 28.99 0.14 4.70
C GLN A 172 30.04 0.95 5.45
N TRP A 173 29.91 1.02 6.77
CA TRP A 173 30.89 1.60 7.68
C TRP A 173 31.36 0.56 8.69
N SER A 174 32.59 0.05 8.49
CA SER A 174 33.11 -1.13 9.21
C SER A 174 32.17 -2.33 9.04
N ASP A 175 31.55 -2.81 10.13
CA ASP A 175 30.65 -3.97 10.11
C ASP A 175 29.16 -3.58 10.15
N MET A 176 28.87 -2.29 9.94
CA MET A 176 27.53 -1.73 10.07
C MET A 176 27.11 -1.08 8.76
N TYR A 177 25.81 -1.04 8.53
CA TYR A 177 25.21 -0.56 7.28
C TYR A 177 24.29 0.62 7.54
N THR A 178 24.42 1.63 6.68
CA THR A 178 23.45 2.71 6.53
C THR A 178 22.76 2.52 5.19
N VAL A 179 21.44 2.46 5.20
CA VAL A 179 20.63 2.32 3.98
C VAL A 179 19.81 3.59 3.81
N THR A 180 19.95 4.23 2.65
CA THR A 180 19.16 5.40 2.29
C THR A 180 18.31 5.06 1.08
N SER A 181 17.01 5.34 1.14
CA SER A 181 16.09 5.16 0.01
C SER A 181 15.56 6.51 -0.42
N GLN A 182 15.68 6.82 -1.71
CA GLN A 182 15.13 8.01 -2.33
C GLN A 182 13.79 7.70 -3.00
N LEU A 183 12.79 8.53 -2.75
CA LEU A 183 11.48 8.50 -3.38
C LEU A 183 11.24 9.81 -4.14
N LEU A 184 11.00 9.70 -5.45
CA LEU A 184 10.48 10.79 -6.27
C LEU A 184 8.96 10.64 -6.39
N LEU A 185 8.22 11.65 -5.94
CA LEU A 185 6.76 11.61 -5.87
C LEU A 185 6.15 12.86 -6.51
N LYS A 186 5.38 12.66 -7.59
CA LYS A 186 4.49 13.71 -8.12
C LYS A 186 3.28 13.88 -7.21
N VAL A 187 3.10 15.06 -6.64
CA VAL A 187 2.06 15.33 -5.63
C VAL A 187 0.78 15.88 -6.25
N GLY A 188 -0.36 15.37 -5.77
CA GLY A 188 -1.69 15.90 -6.05
C GLY A 188 -2.27 16.67 -4.86
N ARG A 189 -3.40 17.35 -5.07
CA ARG A 189 -4.12 18.03 -3.98
C ARG A 189 -4.66 17.06 -2.92
N GLU A 190 -4.93 15.82 -3.32
CA GLU A 190 -5.38 14.72 -2.47
C GLU A 190 -4.30 14.21 -1.52
N ASP A 191 -3.03 14.57 -1.78
CA ASP A 191 -1.89 14.20 -0.94
C ASP A 191 -1.67 15.18 0.21
N ASP A 192 -2.36 16.33 0.22
CA ASP A 192 -2.24 17.31 1.30
C ASP A 192 -2.67 16.70 2.64
N GLY A 193 -1.77 16.72 3.63
CA GLY A 193 -2.01 16.11 4.94
C GLY A 193 -1.96 14.59 4.95
N VAL A 194 -1.60 13.93 3.84
CA VAL A 194 -1.42 12.47 3.79
C VAL A 194 0.01 12.10 4.18
N PRO A 195 0.22 11.14 5.10
CA PRO A 195 1.54 10.68 5.46
C PRO A 195 2.13 9.76 4.38
N VAL A 196 3.39 10.00 4.06
CA VAL A 196 4.26 9.03 3.40
C VAL A 196 5.03 8.29 4.49
N ILE A 197 4.97 6.96 4.46
CA ILE A 197 5.53 6.06 5.46
C ILE A 197 6.78 5.41 4.87
N CYS A 198 7.87 5.45 5.63
CA CYS A 198 9.05 4.63 5.40
C CYS A 198 9.02 3.45 6.37
N LEU A 199 8.84 2.25 5.84
CA LEU A 199 8.82 0.99 6.57
C LEU A 199 10.15 0.27 6.36
N VAL A 200 10.74 -0.19 7.46
CA VAL A 200 12.04 -0.85 7.48
C VAL A 200 11.88 -2.31 7.88
N ASP A 201 12.43 -3.19 7.05
CA ASP A 201 12.51 -4.61 7.32
C ASP A 201 13.92 -4.98 7.82
N HIS A 202 13.97 -5.64 8.97
CA HIS A 202 15.19 -6.08 9.62
C HIS A 202 14.91 -7.28 10.54
N PRO A 203 15.73 -8.34 10.55
CA PRO A 203 15.44 -9.59 11.26
C PRO A 203 15.26 -9.43 12.78
N ALA A 204 15.84 -8.38 13.38
CA ALA A 204 15.72 -8.12 14.82
C ALA A 204 14.47 -7.33 15.24
N VAL A 205 13.75 -6.68 14.31
CA VAL A 205 12.64 -5.79 14.66
C VAL A 205 11.50 -5.91 13.65
N LYS A 206 10.27 -5.93 14.16
CA LYS A 206 9.07 -5.93 13.33
C LYS A 206 8.46 -4.54 13.30
N ASP A 207 7.89 -4.20 12.14
CA ASP A 207 7.06 -3.00 11.97
C ASP A 207 7.77 -1.69 12.34
N LEU A 208 9.11 -1.63 12.18
CA LEU A 208 9.86 -0.40 12.40
C LEU A 208 9.58 0.58 11.26
N GLN A 209 8.97 1.71 11.57
CA GLN A 209 8.60 2.70 10.56
C GLN A 209 8.67 4.13 11.08
N THR A 210 8.76 5.08 10.16
CA THR A 210 8.60 6.51 10.40
C THR A 210 7.73 7.11 9.30
N GLN A 211 7.19 8.32 9.51
CA GLN A 211 6.26 8.94 8.58
C GLN A 211 6.48 10.45 8.46
N ARG A 212 6.19 10.99 7.27
CA ARG A 212 6.22 12.42 6.97
C ARG A 212 4.90 12.84 6.32
N TYR A 213 4.21 13.81 6.92
CA TYR A 213 3.03 14.43 6.32
C TYR A 213 3.43 15.37 5.20
N LEU A 214 2.74 15.27 4.07
CA LEU A 214 2.94 16.16 2.93
C LEU A 214 2.14 17.45 3.10
N GLU A 215 2.70 18.56 2.66
CA GLU A 215 2.00 19.84 2.56
C GLU A 215 1.94 20.27 1.09
N VAL A 216 0.73 20.34 0.53
CA VAL A 216 0.51 20.62 -0.89
C VAL A 216 -0.43 21.80 -1.07
N MET A 217 0.08 22.88 -1.67
CA MET A 217 -0.71 24.03 -2.11
C MET A 217 -1.34 23.74 -3.49
N TYR A 218 -2.58 24.15 -3.69
CA TYR A 218 -3.32 23.93 -4.94
C TYR A 218 -4.24 25.11 -5.27
N LYS A 219 -4.55 25.26 -6.57
CA LYS A 219 -5.45 26.31 -7.07
C LYS A 219 -6.87 26.16 -6.51
N PRO A 220 -7.64 27.24 -6.40
CA PRO A 220 -9.01 27.18 -5.91
C PRO A 220 -9.88 26.24 -6.76
N GLN A 221 -10.83 25.55 -6.14
CA GLN A 221 -11.97 24.93 -6.80
C GLN A 221 -13.17 25.83 -6.59
N VAL A 222 -13.72 26.35 -7.68
CA VAL A 222 -14.85 27.28 -7.64
C VAL A 222 -16.12 26.52 -8.00
N ARG A 223 -17.20 26.79 -7.29
CA ARG A 223 -18.54 26.26 -7.55
C ARG A 223 -19.53 27.41 -7.47
N VAL A 224 -20.45 27.45 -8.43
CA VAL A 224 -21.60 28.36 -8.39
C VAL A 224 -22.84 27.52 -8.08
N SER A 225 -23.59 27.94 -7.06
CA SER A 225 -24.89 27.38 -6.72
C SER A 225 -25.97 28.43 -6.90
N GLN A 226 -27.09 28.04 -7.49
CA GLN A 226 -28.30 28.85 -7.51
C GLN A 226 -29.05 28.66 -6.19
N ASN A 227 -29.14 29.71 -5.39
CA ASN A 227 -29.89 29.71 -4.13
C ASN A 227 -31.37 30.03 -4.34
N TYR A 228 -31.69 30.85 -5.34
CA TYR A 228 -33.07 31.17 -5.68
C TYR A 228 -33.24 31.39 -7.20
N PRO A 229 -34.32 30.88 -7.83
CA PRO A 229 -35.30 29.97 -7.24
C PRO A 229 -34.65 28.63 -6.91
N VAL A 230 -35.03 28.02 -5.77
CA VAL A 230 -34.43 26.75 -5.29
C VAL A 230 -34.74 25.60 -6.27
N GLN A 231 -35.91 25.66 -6.90
CA GLN A 231 -36.40 24.71 -7.90
C GLN A 231 -37.23 25.46 -8.94
N GLY A 232 -37.22 24.96 -10.18
CA GLY A 232 -37.96 25.57 -11.28
C GLY A 232 -37.08 26.39 -12.22
N LEU A 233 -37.74 26.98 -13.21
CA LEU A 233 -37.09 27.79 -14.25
C LEU A 233 -36.96 29.23 -13.75
N THR A 234 -35.87 29.90 -14.11
CA THR A 234 -35.68 31.35 -13.91
C THR A 234 -36.62 32.12 -14.84
N ARG A 235 -37.73 32.65 -14.31
CA ARG A 235 -38.72 33.39 -15.11
C ARG A 235 -38.51 34.89 -15.06
N GLU A 236 -38.95 35.57 -16.11
CA GLU A 236 -38.96 37.04 -16.16
C GLU A 236 -39.75 37.61 -14.98
N GLY A 237 -39.28 38.69 -14.36
CA GLY A 237 -39.92 39.24 -13.16
C GLY A 237 -39.52 38.60 -11.84
N GLU A 238 -38.98 37.37 -11.84
CA GLU A 238 -38.54 36.68 -10.62
C GLU A 238 -37.11 37.09 -10.24
N PRO A 239 -36.74 37.01 -8.94
CA PRO A 239 -35.36 37.20 -8.53
C PRO A 239 -34.50 35.98 -8.85
N LEU A 240 -33.20 36.20 -8.98
CA LEU A 240 -32.15 35.20 -9.07
C LEU A 240 -31.09 35.48 -8.02
N GLU A 241 -30.76 34.48 -7.22
CA GLU A 241 -29.63 34.55 -6.29
C GLU A 241 -28.65 33.42 -6.60
N LEU A 242 -27.40 33.79 -6.89
CA LEU A 242 -26.28 32.88 -7.06
C LEU A 242 -25.29 33.05 -5.92
N THR A 243 -24.78 31.96 -5.38
CA THR A 243 -23.64 31.94 -4.46
C THR A 243 -22.44 31.30 -5.12
N CYS A 244 -21.30 31.96 -5.01
CA CYS A 244 -20.03 31.38 -5.36
C CYS A 244 -19.35 30.82 -4.10
N ALA A 245 -18.92 29.57 -4.14
CA ALA A 245 -18.08 28.95 -3.11
C ALA A 245 -16.74 28.56 -3.72
N ALA A 246 -15.65 28.91 -3.04
CA ALA A 246 -14.30 28.55 -3.47
C ALA A 246 -13.51 27.90 -2.34
N PHE A 247 -12.84 26.79 -2.63
CA PHE A 247 -11.98 26.08 -1.69
C PHE A 247 -10.58 25.94 -2.28
N GLY A 248 -9.55 26.21 -1.52
CA GLY A 248 -8.16 26.11 -1.99
C GLY A 248 -7.18 26.03 -0.84
N LYS A 249 -5.93 25.68 -1.15
CA LYS A 249 -4.81 25.83 -0.20
C LYS A 249 -3.74 26.68 -0.86
N PRO A 250 -3.51 27.92 -0.39
CA PRO A 250 -4.22 28.62 0.70
C PRO A 250 -5.68 28.91 0.36
N GLN A 251 -6.49 29.16 1.39
CA GLN A 251 -7.90 29.52 1.18
C GLN A 251 -8.01 30.81 0.36
N PRO A 252 -8.82 30.83 -0.71
CA PRO A 252 -8.96 32.01 -1.56
C PRO A 252 -9.70 33.12 -0.81
N THR A 253 -9.11 34.32 -0.78
CA THR A 253 -9.71 35.52 -0.18
C THR A 253 -10.18 36.54 -1.22
N ASP A 254 -9.78 36.37 -2.48
CA ASP A 254 -10.14 37.24 -3.59
C ASP A 254 -11.10 36.49 -4.52
N MET A 255 -12.35 36.97 -4.54
CA MET A 255 -13.45 36.42 -5.33
C MET A 255 -14.18 37.55 -6.03
N ARG A 256 -14.53 37.34 -7.30
CA ARG A 256 -15.24 38.34 -8.11
C ARG A 256 -16.19 37.70 -9.10
N TRP A 257 -17.29 38.40 -9.35
CA TRP A 257 -18.25 38.07 -10.39
C TRP A 257 -17.99 38.90 -11.65
N LEU A 258 -18.13 38.25 -12.80
CA LEU A 258 -17.92 38.81 -14.12
C LEU A 258 -19.03 38.28 -15.05
N ARG A 259 -19.39 39.05 -16.08
CA ARG A 259 -20.19 38.53 -17.20
C ARG A 259 -19.22 38.18 -18.31
N VAL A 260 -19.40 37.01 -18.91
CA VAL A 260 -18.53 36.55 -20.01
C VAL A 260 -18.93 37.29 -21.28
N ASP A 261 -17.93 37.83 -21.97
CA ASP A 261 -18.05 38.56 -23.25
C ASP A 261 -18.90 39.84 -23.24
N ASP A 262 -19.32 40.32 -22.06
CA ASP A 262 -20.16 41.51 -21.91
C ASP A 262 -19.93 42.21 -20.56
N GLU A 263 -20.40 43.44 -20.41
CA GLU A 263 -20.36 44.17 -19.13
C GLU A 263 -21.44 43.66 -18.17
N MET A 264 -21.14 43.73 -16.86
CA MET A 264 -22.11 43.37 -15.83
C MET A 264 -23.28 44.37 -15.86
N PRO A 265 -24.55 43.93 -15.99
CA PRO A 265 -25.69 44.83 -15.99
C PRO A 265 -25.76 45.65 -14.69
N GLN A 266 -26.15 46.93 -14.81
CA GLN A 266 -26.14 47.87 -13.67
C GLN A 266 -27.09 47.47 -12.51
N HIS A 267 -28.14 46.69 -12.79
CA HIS A 267 -29.08 46.22 -11.77
C HIS A 267 -28.63 44.94 -11.06
N VAL A 268 -27.50 44.35 -11.45
CA VAL A 268 -26.89 43.20 -10.76
C VAL A 268 -26.18 43.69 -9.50
N VAL A 269 -26.52 43.11 -8.36
CA VAL A 269 -25.91 43.43 -7.07
C VAL A 269 -24.97 42.30 -6.66
N VAL A 270 -23.69 42.62 -6.51
CA VAL A 270 -22.69 41.68 -5.98
C VAL A 270 -22.42 42.00 -4.52
N SER A 271 -22.67 41.03 -3.63
CA SER A 271 -22.44 41.14 -2.19
C SER A 271 -21.54 40.01 -1.71
N GLY A 272 -20.24 40.32 -1.54
CA GLY A 272 -19.22 39.32 -1.22
C GLY A 272 -19.15 38.25 -2.31
N SER A 273 -19.49 37.01 -1.93
CA SER A 273 -19.52 35.87 -2.85
C SER A 273 -20.85 35.68 -3.59
N ASN A 274 -21.87 36.49 -3.29
CA ASN A 274 -23.21 36.33 -3.83
C ASN A 274 -23.51 37.34 -4.94
N LEU A 275 -24.28 36.91 -5.93
CA LEU A 275 -24.80 37.73 -7.02
C LEU A 275 -26.33 37.67 -6.97
N LEU A 276 -26.96 38.85 -6.95
CA LEU A 276 -28.40 39.01 -6.88
C LEU A 276 -28.92 39.82 -8.07
N ILE A 277 -29.93 39.29 -8.75
CA ILE A 277 -30.75 40.00 -9.74
C ILE A 277 -32.16 40.02 -9.19
N SER A 278 -32.70 41.18 -8.83
CA SER A 278 -34.01 41.24 -8.14
C SER A 278 -35.20 41.03 -9.07
N ASN A 279 -35.06 41.39 -10.35
CA ASN A 279 -36.10 41.31 -11.36
C ASN A 279 -35.45 40.90 -12.68
N LEU A 280 -35.54 39.62 -13.02
CA LEU A 280 -34.95 39.05 -14.23
C LEU A 280 -35.59 39.62 -15.50
N ASN A 281 -34.76 39.98 -16.47
CA ASN A 281 -35.15 40.37 -17.83
C ASN A 281 -34.48 39.43 -18.86
N LYS A 282 -35.08 39.26 -20.05
CA LYS A 282 -34.46 38.61 -21.21
C LYS A 282 -33.08 39.16 -21.58
N THR A 283 -32.78 40.43 -21.30
CA THR A 283 -31.44 41.00 -21.51
C THR A 283 -30.37 40.46 -20.57
N ASP A 284 -30.78 39.83 -19.46
CA ASP A 284 -29.87 39.29 -18.45
C ASP A 284 -29.31 37.92 -18.83
N ASN A 285 -29.87 37.30 -19.89
CA ASN A 285 -29.38 36.06 -20.47
C ASN A 285 -27.89 36.15 -20.77
N GLY A 286 -27.16 35.10 -20.42
CA GLY A 286 -25.72 35.04 -20.63
C GLY A 286 -25.02 34.20 -19.59
N THR A 287 -23.69 34.23 -19.66
CA THR A 287 -22.85 33.45 -18.76
C THR A 287 -22.25 34.36 -17.69
N TYR A 288 -22.56 34.05 -16.43
CA TYR A 288 -22.01 34.69 -15.25
C TYR A 288 -20.87 33.83 -14.70
N ARG A 289 -19.69 34.42 -14.61
CA ARG A 289 -18.46 33.76 -14.15
C ARG A 289 -18.12 34.25 -12.76
N CYS A 290 -17.99 33.32 -11.81
CA CYS A 290 -17.28 33.59 -10.58
C CYS A 290 -15.81 33.17 -10.74
N GLU A 291 -14.88 34.09 -10.50
CA GLU A 291 -13.45 33.83 -10.46
C GLU A 291 -12.95 33.95 -9.01
N ALA A 292 -12.12 32.99 -8.58
CA ALA A 292 -11.43 33.02 -7.31
C ALA A 292 -9.92 32.84 -7.49
N SER A 293 -9.13 33.48 -6.63
CA SER A 293 -7.67 33.42 -6.69
C SER A 293 -7.02 33.12 -5.34
N ASN A 294 -5.90 32.40 -5.38
CA ASN A 294 -4.97 32.25 -4.25
C ASN A 294 -3.51 32.35 -4.74
N ALA A 295 -2.54 32.17 -3.84
CA ALA A 295 -1.11 32.27 -4.16
C ALA A 295 -0.62 31.29 -5.25
N VAL A 296 -1.35 30.20 -5.50
CA VAL A 296 -1.01 29.20 -6.54
C VAL A 296 -1.59 29.58 -7.90
N GLY A 297 -2.73 30.29 -7.92
CA GLY A 297 -3.31 30.80 -9.16
C GLY A 297 -4.80 31.06 -9.07
N LYS A 298 -5.43 31.12 -10.26
CA LYS A 298 -6.85 31.44 -10.44
C LYS A 298 -7.63 30.27 -11.00
N SER A 299 -8.89 30.18 -10.60
CA SER A 299 -9.88 29.26 -11.13
C SER A 299 -11.23 29.96 -11.22
N HIS A 300 -12.14 29.43 -12.04
CA HIS A 300 -13.46 30.00 -12.20
C HIS A 300 -14.53 28.92 -12.38
N ALA A 301 -15.78 29.31 -12.15
CA ALA A 301 -16.96 28.54 -12.49
C ALA A 301 -17.98 29.44 -13.17
N ASP A 302 -18.61 28.87 -14.20
CA ASP A 302 -19.58 29.56 -15.05
C ASP A 302 -20.99 29.09 -14.74
N TYR A 303 -21.92 30.03 -14.70
CA TYR A 303 -23.35 29.80 -14.61
C TYR A 303 -24.04 30.43 -15.80
N MET A 304 -24.71 29.61 -16.60
CA MET A 304 -25.42 30.04 -17.79
C MET A 304 -26.88 30.31 -17.45
N LEU A 305 -27.27 31.59 -17.50
CA LEU A 305 -28.62 32.05 -17.18
C LEU A 305 -29.50 32.06 -18.44
N PHE A 306 -30.67 31.40 -18.33
CA PHE A 306 -31.74 31.47 -19.30
C PHE A 306 -33.04 31.95 -18.66
N VAL A 307 -33.58 33.08 -19.11
CA VAL A 307 -34.80 33.70 -18.59
C VAL A 307 -36.01 33.27 -19.43
N TYR A 308 -36.97 32.60 -18.80
CA TYR A 308 -38.20 32.09 -19.41
C TYR A 308 -39.36 33.07 -19.27
N ASP A 309 -40.31 33.03 -20.21
CA ASP A 309 -41.52 33.88 -20.13
C ASP A 309 -42.44 33.44 -18.99
N THR A 310 -43.24 34.39 -18.49
CA THR A 310 -44.18 34.20 -17.37
C THR A 310 -45.50 33.51 -17.75
N THR A 311 -45.71 33.11 -19.01
CA THR A 311 -46.96 32.47 -19.50
C THR A 311 -46.63 31.32 -20.47
N ALA A 312 -47.21 30.12 -20.39
CA ALA A 312 -48.65 29.86 -20.42
C ALA A 312 -49.14 28.83 -19.38
N THR A 313 -49.93 29.31 -18.42
CA THR A 313 -51.02 28.49 -17.85
C THR A 313 -52.00 28.22 -18.99
N THR A 314 -52.10 26.98 -19.44
CA THR A 314 -53.22 26.56 -20.28
C THR A 314 -54.51 26.74 -19.48
N GLU A 315 -55.24 27.82 -19.71
CA GLU A 315 -56.66 27.88 -19.39
C GLU A 315 -57.38 26.80 -20.22
N PRO A 316 -58.23 25.95 -19.62
CA PRO A 316 -59.04 25.02 -20.40
C PRO A 316 -60.09 25.84 -21.15
N ALA A 317 -59.95 25.93 -22.46
CA ALA A 317 -60.96 26.51 -23.33
C ALA A 317 -62.28 25.73 -23.16
N VAL A 318 -63.24 26.36 -22.50
CA VAL A 318 -64.65 26.01 -22.60
C VAL A 318 -65.08 26.36 -24.02
N HIS A 319 -65.27 25.35 -24.87
CA HIS A 319 -66.10 25.52 -26.05
C HIS A 319 -67.03 24.31 -26.23
N ASP A 320 -68.27 24.70 -26.48
CA ASP A 320 -69.52 23.97 -26.59
C ASP A 320 -69.52 22.81 -27.62
N SER A 321 -70.39 21.83 -27.37
CA SER A 321 -70.53 20.57 -28.10
C SER A 321 -71.37 20.72 -29.37
N ARG A 322 -70.84 20.36 -30.55
CA ARG A 322 -71.58 19.57 -31.56
C ARG A 322 -70.69 19.04 -32.70
N ALA A 323 -71.12 17.89 -33.23
CA ALA A 323 -70.41 16.87 -34.00
C ALA A 323 -70.23 17.09 -35.51
N GLY A 324 -69.30 16.30 -36.08
CA GLY A 324 -69.08 15.99 -37.52
C GLY A 324 -67.84 16.69 -38.09
N GLU A 325 -66.87 16.09 -38.78
CA GLU A 325 -66.67 14.76 -39.34
C GLU A 325 -65.16 14.66 -39.73
N GLU A 326 -64.60 13.45 -39.61
CA GLU A 326 -63.29 12.89 -40.01
C GLU A 326 -62.09 13.78 -40.49
N GLY A 327 -60.91 13.54 -39.89
CA GLY A 327 -59.63 14.05 -40.39
C GLY A 327 -58.37 13.64 -39.60
N ALA A 328 -57.92 12.40 -39.82
CA ALA A 328 -56.56 11.85 -39.66
C ALA A 328 -55.60 12.40 -38.57
N ILE A 329 -55.39 11.60 -37.53
CA ILE A 329 -54.25 11.65 -36.62
C ILE A 329 -52.97 11.33 -37.43
N ARG A 330 -51.96 12.23 -37.41
CA ARG A 330 -50.60 11.89 -37.85
C ARG A 330 -50.01 10.89 -36.87
N SER A 331 -50.06 9.61 -37.24
CA SER A 331 -49.34 8.52 -36.61
C SER A 331 -47.84 8.80 -36.67
N VAL A 332 -47.15 8.68 -35.53
CA VAL A 332 -45.70 8.53 -35.50
C VAL A 332 -45.38 7.23 -36.25
N ASP A 333 -44.60 7.33 -37.33
CA ASP A 333 -44.23 6.17 -38.14
C ASP A 333 -43.45 5.16 -37.28
N HIS A 334 -44.12 4.07 -36.90
CA HIS A 334 -43.52 2.91 -36.24
C HIS A 334 -42.32 2.35 -37.05
N ALA A 335 -42.23 2.66 -38.34
CA ALA A 335 -41.09 2.33 -39.20
C ALA A 335 -39.80 3.07 -38.82
N VAL A 336 -39.88 4.33 -38.35
CA VAL A 336 -38.70 5.12 -37.96
C VAL A 336 -38.15 4.63 -36.62
N VAL A 337 -39.04 4.35 -35.67
CA VAL A 337 -38.67 3.77 -34.37
C VAL A 337 -38.08 2.36 -34.55
N GLY A 338 -38.67 1.54 -35.43
CA GLY A 338 -38.12 0.23 -35.79
C GLY A 338 -36.74 0.32 -36.45
N GLY A 339 -36.53 1.30 -37.32
CA GLY A 339 -35.24 1.55 -37.97
C GLY A 339 -34.14 1.92 -36.98
N VAL A 340 -34.40 2.85 -36.06
CA VAL A 340 -33.40 3.27 -35.05
C VAL A 340 -33.05 2.10 -34.14
N VAL A 341 -34.04 1.33 -33.68
CA VAL A 341 -33.80 0.14 -32.85
C VAL A 341 -32.98 -0.91 -33.62
N ALA A 342 -33.27 -1.15 -34.89
CA ALA A 342 -32.51 -2.10 -35.71
C ALA A 342 -31.04 -1.67 -35.90
N VAL A 343 -30.77 -0.38 -36.11
CA VAL A 343 -29.40 0.14 -36.23
C VAL A 343 -28.62 -0.01 -34.91
N VAL A 344 -29.27 0.31 -33.78
CA VAL A 344 -28.64 0.18 -32.46
C VAL A 344 -28.32 -1.29 -32.13
N VAL A 345 -29.26 -2.20 -32.41
CA VAL A 345 -29.06 -3.65 -32.20
C VAL A 345 -27.95 -4.19 -33.11
N PHE A 346 -27.90 -3.77 -34.36
CA PHE A 346 -26.84 -4.18 -35.29
C PHE A 346 -25.46 -3.66 -34.84
N ALA A 347 -25.37 -2.41 -34.39
CA ALA A 347 -24.14 -1.85 -33.85
C ALA A 347 -23.65 -2.60 -32.60
N MET A 348 -24.57 -2.96 -31.70
CA MET A 348 -24.26 -3.77 -30.51
C MET A 348 -23.75 -5.17 -30.88
N LEU A 349 -24.38 -5.85 -31.85
CA LEU A 349 -23.93 -7.16 -32.33
C LEU A 349 -22.53 -7.09 -32.97
N CYS A 350 -22.25 -6.05 -33.78
CA CYS A 350 -20.92 -5.84 -34.33
C CYS A 350 -19.87 -5.61 -33.24
N LEU A 351 -20.19 -4.83 -32.20
CA LEU A 351 -19.31 -4.60 -31.05
C LEU A 351 -19.02 -5.91 -30.30
N LEU A 352 -20.03 -6.75 -30.07
CA LEU A 352 -19.85 -8.05 -29.42
C LEU A 352 -18.99 -9.00 -30.25
N ILE A 353 -19.12 -9.00 -31.58
CA ILE A 353 -18.26 -9.80 -32.47
C ILE A 353 -16.82 -9.28 -32.44
N ILE A 354 -16.62 -7.96 -32.44
CA ILE A 354 -15.29 -7.34 -32.35
C ILE A 354 -14.64 -7.67 -31.01
N LEU A 355 -15.38 -7.52 -29.90
CA LEU A 355 -14.91 -7.89 -28.56
C LEU A 355 -14.62 -9.39 -28.46
N GLY A 356 -15.49 -10.24 -29.01
CA GLY A 356 -15.27 -11.69 -29.07
C GLY A 356 -14.01 -12.05 -29.85
N ARG A 357 -13.75 -11.39 -30.98
CA ARG A 357 -12.50 -11.55 -31.74
C ARG A 357 -11.28 -11.00 -31.02
N TYR A 358 -11.43 -9.89 -30.31
CA TYR A 358 -10.38 -9.30 -29.49
C TYR A 358 -9.97 -10.25 -28.36
N PHE A 359 -10.95 -10.78 -27.61
CA PHE A 359 -10.70 -11.77 -26.57
C PHE A 359 -10.18 -13.10 -27.14
N ALA A 360 -10.64 -13.53 -28.32
CA ALA A 360 -10.09 -14.72 -28.98
C ALA A 360 -8.62 -14.52 -29.43
N ARG A 361 -8.23 -13.30 -29.82
CA ARG A 361 -6.84 -12.95 -30.16
C ARG A 361 -5.93 -12.75 -28.94
N HIS A 362 -6.49 -12.29 -27.82
CA HIS A 362 -5.77 -12.00 -26.59
C HIS A 362 -5.98 -13.07 -25.49
N LYS A 363 -6.18 -14.34 -25.88
CA LYS A 363 -6.10 -15.46 -24.93
C LYS A 363 -4.65 -15.61 -24.48
N GLY A 364 -4.31 -14.96 -23.37
CA GLY A 364 -3.08 -15.23 -22.63
C GLY A 364 -3.11 -16.66 -22.09
N THR A 365 -1.99 -17.36 -22.21
CA THR A 365 -1.75 -18.63 -21.53
C THR A 365 -1.55 -18.36 -20.05
N TYR A 366 -2.34 -18.99 -19.18
CA TYR A 366 -2.02 -19.04 -17.75
C TYR A 366 -1.42 -20.42 -17.45
N PHE A 367 -0.32 -20.44 -16.70
CA PHE A 367 0.34 -21.65 -16.26
C PHE A 367 -0.32 -22.12 -14.96
N THR A 368 -0.90 -23.31 -14.97
CA THR A 368 -1.31 -24.01 -13.73
C THR A 368 -0.20 -25.00 -13.36
N HIS A 369 0.32 -24.89 -12.15
CA HIS A 369 1.20 -25.90 -11.56
C HIS A 369 0.33 -27.07 -11.08
N GLU A 370 0.05 -28.03 -11.96
CA GLU A 370 -0.48 -29.33 -11.53
C GLU A 370 0.70 -30.30 -11.38
N ALA A 371 0.88 -30.81 -10.15
CA ALA A 371 1.83 -31.88 -9.88
C ALA A 371 1.28 -33.19 -10.47
N LYS A 372 2.03 -33.80 -11.38
CA LYS A 372 1.69 -35.06 -12.03
C LYS A 372 1.92 -36.20 -11.02
N GLY A 373 0.88 -36.98 -10.68
CA GLY A 373 1.05 -38.21 -9.88
C GLY A 373 -0.08 -38.60 -8.93
N ALA A 374 -1.14 -37.79 -8.79
CA ALA A 374 -2.21 -38.08 -7.84
C ALA A 374 -3.30 -39.05 -8.36
N ASP A 375 -3.45 -39.21 -9.68
CA ASP A 375 -4.59 -39.94 -10.26
C ASP A 375 -4.48 -41.48 -10.14
N ASP A 376 -3.28 -42.02 -9.93
CA ASP A 376 -3.02 -43.48 -9.82
C ASP A 376 -2.68 -43.92 -8.38
N ALA A 377 -2.88 -43.08 -7.37
CA ALA A 377 -2.58 -43.39 -5.98
C ALA A 377 -3.75 -44.13 -5.30
N ALA A 378 -3.47 -45.25 -4.64
CA ALA A 378 -4.48 -46.05 -3.94
C ALA A 378 -5.04 -45.37 -2.67
N ASP A 379 -4.31 -44.39 -2.13
CA ASP A 379 -4.64 -43.63 -0.92
C ASP A 379 -3.90 -42.27 -0.87
N ALA A 380 -4.36 -41.40 0.04
CA ALA A 380 -3.96 -39.99 0.10
C ALA A 380 -2.48 -39.78 0.46
N ASP A 381 -1.89 -40.66 1.26
CA ASP A 381 -0.48 -40.54 1.67
C ASP A 381 0.48 -40.90 0.52
N THR A 382 0.09 -41.85 -0.35
CA THR A 382 0.88 -42.22 -1.54
C THR A 382 0.84 -41.14 -2.63
N ALA A 383 -0.26 -40.37 -2.73
CA ALA A 383 -0.38 -39.26 -3.67
C ALA A 383 0.60 -38.10 -3.38
N ILE A 384 0.90 -37.85 -2.10
CA ILE A 384 1.79 -36.76 -1.68
C ILE A 384 3.26 -37.11 -1.96
N ILE A 385 3.66 -38.36 -1.73
CA ILE A 385 5.06 -38.80 -1.95
C ILE A 385 5.40 -38.81 -3.46
N ASN A 386 4.47 -39.22 -4.31
CA ASN A 386 4.69 -39.24 -5.76
C ASN A 386 4.77 -37.83 -6.38
N ALA A 387 4.24 -36.80 -5.71
CA ALA A 387 4.29 -35.41 -6.19
C ALA A 387 5.67 -34.74 -6.00
N GLU A 388 6.50 -35.21 -5.05
CA GLU A 388 7.80 -34.61 -4.73
C GLU A 388 8.97 -35.17 -5.58
N GLY A 389 8.77 -36.28 -6.29
CA GLY A 389 9.84 -36.98 -7.03
C GLY A 389 9.94 -36.68 -8.54
N GLY A 390 9.05 -35.87 -9.12
CA GLY A 390 8.95 -35.68 -10.57
C GLY A 390 9.70 -34.46 -11.09
N GLN A 391 10.70 -34.68 -11.96
CA GLN A 391 11.38 -33.63 -12.73
C GLN A 391 10.40 -32.66 -13.41
N ASN A 392 10.74 -31.36 -13.36
CA ASN A 392 10.09 -30.24 -14.06
C ASN A 392 9.75 -30.56 -15.52
N ASN A 393 8.55 -31.08 -15.77
CA ASN A 393 7.95 -31.16 -17.09
C ASN A 393 6.64 -30.38 -17.06
N SER A 394 6.72 -29.11 -17.49
CA SER A 394 5.55 -28.27 -17.76
C SER A 394 4.88 -28.75 -19.04
N GLU A 395 3.80 -29.52 -18.92
CA GLU A 395 2.92 -29.81 -20.07
C GLU A 395 1.88 -28.70 -20.26
N GLU A 396 1.78 -28.17 -21.48
CA GLU A 396 0.77 -27.18 -21.87
C GLU A 396 -0.60 -27.86 -21.99
N LYS A 397 -1.49 -27.66 -21.02
CA LYS A 397 -2.90 -28.06 -21.14
C LYS A 397 -3.75 -26.85 -21.54
N LYS A 398 -4.41 -26.94 -22.70
CA LYS A 398 -5.34 -25.92 -23.21
C LYS A 398 -6.77 -26.34 -22.88
N GLU A 399 -7.38 -25.71 -21.89
CA GLU A 399 -8.82 -25.83 -21.67
C GLU A 399 -9.54 -24.58 -22.16
N TYR A 400 -10.67 -24.81 -22.83
CA TYR A 400 -11.52 -23.78 -23.40
C TYR A 400 -12.75 -23.65 -22.50
N PHE A 401 -13.02 -22.44 -21.99
CA PHE A 401 -14.30 -22.15 -21.32
C PHE A 401 -15.47 -22.46 -22.28
N ILE A 402 -16.46 -23.18 -21.77
CA ILE A 402 -17.77 -23.40 -22.40
C ILE A 402 -18.56 -22.09 -22.38
#